data_AF-A0A345SSS4-F1
#
_entry.id   AF-A0A345SSS4-F1
#
_cell.length_a   1.000
_cell.length_b   1.000
_cell.length_c   1.000
_cell.angle_alpha   90.00
_cell.angle_beta   90.00
_cell.angle_gamma   90.00
#
_symmetry.space_group_name_H-M   'P 1'
#
loop_
_entity.id
_entity.type
_entity.pdbx_description
1 polymer ?
#
loop_
_entity_poly.entity_id
_entity_poly.type
_entity_poly.pdbx_seq_one_letter_code
_entity_poly.pdbx_strand_id
1 'polypeptide(L)'
;MVGFTPNLVGKRVLMVLDDAADHTQVEPLLPGEPGCLVLVTSRRRLEELSNTPQPLALAPLPPRDADTLFLLLSGRTEAEHAEEAVAWITRACGGLPLAIALLAGPPGPSPGLVDRGSGRGLRPPLGRPSGYRGCRGSRVRHVLPGPD
;
A
#
# COMPACT_ATOMS: atom_id res chain seq x y z
N MET A 1 1.54 23.89 18.65
CA MET A 1 0.45 23.03 18.17
C MET A 1 -0.41 23.87 17.24
N VAL A 2 -0.24 23.70 15.92
CA VAL A 2 -1.03 24.45 14.94
C VAL A 2 -2.28 23.62 14.69
N GLY A 3 -3.44 24.11 15.12
CA GLY A 3 -4.73 23.48 14.80
C GLY A 3 -5.07 23.73 13.33
N PHE A 4 -5.42 22.68 12.60
CA PHE A 4 -5.99 22.78 11.26
C PHE A 4 -7.47 22.42 11.36
N THR A 5 -8.33 23.43 11.44
CA THR A 5 -9.79 23.25 11.37
C THR A 5 -10.30 23.99 10.13
N PRO A 6 -10.43 23.31 8.98
CA PRO A 6 -10.95 23.94 7.78
C PRO A 6 -12.42 24.36 8.01
N ASN A 7 -12.83 25.50 7.46
CA ASN A 7 -14.24 25.89 7.48
C ASN A 7 -15.02 25.04 6.46
N LEU A 8 -15.79 24.10 6.99
CA LEU A 8 -16.53 23.07 6.26
C LEU A 8 -18.06 23.30 6.28
N VAL A 9 -18.53 24.40 6.86
CA VAL A 9 -19.97 24.69 7.00
C VAL A 9 -20.65 24.66 5.64
N GLY A 10 -21.66 23.80 5.51
CA GLY A 10 -22.46 23.64 4.30
C GLY A 10 -21.72 23.03 3.10
N LYS A 11 -20.55 22.42 3.29
CA LYS A 11 -19.76 21.81 2.21
C LYS A 11 -19.80 20.29 2.29
N ARG A 12 -19.85 19.64 1.12
CA ARG A 12 -19.57 18.21 0.99
C ARG A 12 -18.08 18.02 0.72
N VAL A 13 -17.36 17.43 1.66
CA VAL A 13 -15.90 17.29 1.60
C VAL A 13 -15.48 15.87 1.91
N LEU A 14 -14.54 15.34 1.13
CA LEU A 14 -13.78 14.14 1.46
C LEU A 14 -12.40 14.56 1.98
N MET A 15 -12.11 14.23 3.23
CA MET A 15 -10.82 14.50 3.86
C MET A 15 -9.99 13.21 3.95
N VAL A 16 -8.71 13.28 3.59
CA VAL A 16 -7.79 12.15 3.64
C VAL A 16 -6.70 12.44 4.65
N LEU A 17 -6.63 11.62 5.70
CA LEU A 17 -5.59 11.68 6.72
C LEU A 17 -4.69 10.46 6.53
N ASP A 18 -3.48 10.68 6.03
CA ASP A 18 -2.56 9.60 5.70
C ASP A 18 -1.57 9.32 6.84
N ASP A 19 -1.29 8.03 7.06
CA ASP A 19 -0.28 7.52 7.99
C ASP A 19 -0.43 7.99 9.46
N ALA A 20 -1.66 8.05 9.95
CA ALA A 20 -1.93 8.39 11.35
C ALA A 20 -1.30 7.37 12.31
N ALA A 21 -0.52 7.84 13.27
CA ALA A 21 0.16 6.99 14.24
C ALA A 21 -0.76 6.48 15.36
N ASP A 22 -1.74 7.31 15.75
CA ASP A 22 -2.73 7.04 16.79
C ASP A 22 -3.94 7.99 16.68
N HIS A 23 -4.94 7.79 17.53
CA HIS A 23 -6.20 8.55 17.52
C HIS A 23 -6.01 10.03 17.90
N THR A 24 -5.00 10.37 18.70
CA THR A 24 -4.78 11.74 19.20
C THR A 24 -4.42 12.72 18.08
N GLN A 25 -3.85 12.22 16.98
CA GLN A 25 -3.60 13.01 15.77
C GLN A 25 -4.86 13.23 14.94
N VAL A 26 -5.81 12.30 15.01
CA VAL A 26 -6.99 12.25 14.15
C VAL A 26 -8.13 13.06 14.77
N GLU A 27 -8.42 12.84 16.06
CA GLU A 27 -9.56 13.46 16.75
C GLU A 27 -9.66 14.99 16.58
N PRO A 28 -8.56 15.77 16.72
CA PRO A 28 -8.64 17.23 16.55
C PRO A 28 -8.95 17.69 15.12
N LEU A 29 -8.84 16.79 14.14
CA LEU A 29 -9.07 17.07 12.72
C LEU A 29 -10.45 16.61 12.25
N LEU A 30 -11.21 15.90 13.08
CA LEU A 30 -12.51 15.38 12.69
C LEU A 30 -13.54 16.51 12.56
N PRO A 31 -14.24 16.61 11.43
CA PRO A 31 -15.28 17.60 11.25
C PRO A 31 -16.50 17.25 12.09
N GLY A 32 -17.11 18.26 12.73
CA GLY A 32 -18.43 18.16 13.34
C GLY A 32 -19.58 18.44 12.38
N GLU A 33 -19.28 18.73 11.10
CA GLU A 33 -20.26 19.13 10.10
C GLU A 33 -20.82 17.93 9.31
N PRO A 34 -22.15 17.88 9.08
CA PRO A 34 -22.77 16.87 8.24
C PRO A 34 -22.28 16.98 6.78
N GLY A 35 -22.27 15.85 6.07
CA GLY A 35 -21.82 15.80 4.66
C GLY A 35 -20.30 15.75 4.47
N CYS A 36 -19.52 15.65 5.54
CA CYS A 36 -18.08 15.41 5.49
C CYS A 36 -17.76 13.91 5.66
N LEU A 37 -16.93 13.36 4.77
CA LEU A 37 -16.41 12.00 4.83
C LEU A 37 -14.92 12.05 5.16
N VAL A 38 -14.47 11.31 6.17
CA VAL A 38 -13.05 11.23 6.53
C VAL A 38 -12.54 9.82 6.24
N LEU A 39 -11.49 9.75 5.41
CA LEU A 39 -10.73 8.55 5.15
C LEU A 39 -9.37 8.67 5.87
N VAL A 40 -9.18 7.85 6.90
CA VAL A 40 -7.90 7.77 7.60
C VAL A 40 -7.15 6.53 7.15
N THR A 41 -5.87 6.65 6.81
CA THR A 41 -4.98 5.50 6.70
C THR A 41 -4.10 5.43 7.94
N SER A 42 -3.96 4.23 8.52
CA SER A 42 -3.06 4.00 9.64
C SER A 42 -2.48 2.59 9.55
N ARG A 43 -1.28 2.38 10.07
CA ARG A 43 -0.67 1.04 10.21
C ARG A 43 -1.12 0.33 11.49
N ARG A 44 -1.89 1.02 12.34
CA ARG A 44 -2.46 0.51 13.58
C ARG A 44 -3.97 0.61 13.51
N ARG A 45 -4.65 -0.15 14.37
CA ARG A 45 -6.08 0.03 14.57
C ARG A 45 -6.29 1.19 15.52
N LEU A 46 -7.12 2.15 15.12
CA LEU A 46 -7.44 3.33 15.92
C LEU A 46 -8.67 3.04 16.80
N GLU A 47 -8.50 2.16 17.80
CA GLU A 47 -9.61 1.63 18.62
C GLU A 47 -10.26 2.69 19.54
N GLU A 48 -9.51 3.74 19.89
CA GLU A 48 -9.93 4.80 20.81
C GLU A 48 -10.57 6.01 20.10
N LEU A 49 -10.85 5.92 18.79
CA LEU A 49 -11.57 6.97 18.08
C LEU A 49 -13.02 7.06 18.56
N SER A 50 -13.38 8.25 19.06
CA SER A 50 -14.74 8.60 19.48
C SER A 50 -15.81 8.33 18.41
N ASN A 51 -15.51 8.62 17.14
CA ASN A 51 -16.36 8.19 16.01
C ASN A 51 -16.06 6.72 15.69
N THR A 52 -17.06 5.84 15.78
CA THR A 52 -16.89 4.40 15.52
C THR A 52 -16.40 4.19 14.09
N PRO A 53 -15.12 3.87 13.89
CA PRO A 53 -14.61 3.82 12.55
C PRO A 53 -14.92 2.49 11.91
N GLN A 54 -15.21 2.48 10.60
CA GLN A 54 -15.33 1.24 9.84
C GLN A 54 -13.96 0.83 9.31
N PRO A 55 -13.30 -0.19 9.89
CA PRO A 55 -11.99 -0.61 9.45
C PRO A 55 -12.09 -1.41 8.14
N LEU A 56 -11.31 -1.00 7.15
CA LEU A 56 -11.06 -1.77 5.94
C LEU A 56 -9.61 -2.24 5.97
N ALA A 57 -9.41 -3.55 6.16
CA ALA A 57 -8.11 -4.18 6.17
C ALA A 57 -7.65 -4.48 4.74
N LEU A 58 -6.44 -4.03 4.39
CA LEU A 58 -5.81 -4.41 3.13
C LEU A 58 -5.12 -5.77 3.28
N ALA A 59 -5.58 -6.75 2.51
CA ALA A 59 -4.93 -8.04 2.38
C ALA A 59 -3.70 -7.95 1.45
N PRO A 60 -2.72 -8.87 1.58
CA PRO A 60 -1.72 -9.06 0.54
C PRO A 60 -2.35 -9.36 -0.82
N LEU A 61 -1.62 -9.08 -1.91
CA LEU A 61 -2.09 -9.38 -3.26
C LEU A 61 -2.33 -10.88 -3.43
N PRO A 62 -3.40 -11.27 -4.13
CA PRO A 62 -3.57 -12.62 -4.63
C PRO A 62 -2.35 -13.04 -5.47
N PRO A 63 -2.00 -14.35 -5.53
CA PRO A 63 -0.79 -14.81 -6.22
C PRO A 63 -0.64 -14.29 -7.65
N ARG A 64 -1.72 -14.35 -8.45
CA ARG A 64 -1.70 -13.86 -9.85
C ARG A 64 -1.44 -12.35 -9.96
N ASP A 65 -2.02 -11.57 -9.05
CA ASP A 65 -1.83 -10.12 -9.04
C ASP A 65 -0.42 -9.75 -8.57
N ALA A 66 0.15 -10.55 -7.66
CA ALA A 66 1.53 -10.41 -7.21
C ALA A 66 2.53 -10.69 -8.35
N ASP A 67 2.30 -11.75 -9.12
CA ASP A 67 3.10 -12.10 -10.30
C ASP A 67 3.00 -11.02 -11.38
N THR A 68 1.78 -10.55 -11.64
CA THR A 68 1.51 -9.44 -12.57
C THR A 68 2.28 -8.18 -12.15
N LEU A 69 2.23 -7.80 -10.87
CA LEU A 69 2.95 -6.64 -10.36
C LEU A 69 4.47 -6.80 -10.54
N PHE A 70 5.01 -7.98 -10.26
CA PHE A 70 6.45 -8.23 -10.41
C PHE A 70 6.91 -8.07 -11.87
N LEU A 71 6.16 -8.63 -12.82
CA LEU A 71 6.47 -8.53 -14.24
C LEU A 71 6.38 -7.09 -14.74
N LEU A 72 5.32 -6.37 -14.35
CA LEU A 72 5.15 -4.95 -14.66
C LEU A 72 6.31 -4.10 -14.16
N LEU A 73 6.76 -4.32 -12.92
CA LEU A 73 7.82 -3.53 -12.30
C LEU A 73 9.20 -3.90 -12.81
N SER A 74 9.44 -5.15 -13.17
CA SER A 74 10.73 -5.58 -13.71
C SER A 74 10.92 -5.20 -15.19
N GLY A 75 9.84 -4.81 -15.88
CA GLY A 75 9.84 -4.51 -17.31
C GLY A 75 10.04 -5.76 -18.18
N ARG A 76 9.73 -6.93 -17.63
CA ARG A 76 9.96 -8.23 -18.26
C ARG A 76 8.65 -8.89 -18.63
N THR A 77 8.64 -9.64 -19.73
CA THR A 77 7.42 -10.33 -20.19
C THR A 77 7.37 -11.76 -19.67
N GLU A 78 6.16 -12.34 -19.55
CA GLU A 78 5.97 -13.74 -19.11
C GLU A 78 6.82 -14.74 -19.91
N ALA A 79 7.11 -14.46 -21.18
CA ALA A 79 7.93 -15.33 -22.03
C ALA A 79 9.43 -15.33 -21.66
N GLU A 80 9.92 -14.30 -20.97
CA GLU A 80 11.33 -14.14 -20.59
C GLU A 80 11.64 -14.78 -19.21
N HIS A 81 10.62 -15.18 -18.45
CA HIS A 81 10.77 -15.76 -17.11
C HIS A 81 10.16 -17.14 -17.04
N ALA A 82 10.84 -18.06 -16.36
CA ALA A 82 10.16 -19.25 -15.87
C ALA A 82 9.06 -18.79 -14.91
N GLU A 83 7.80 -19.00 -15.27
CA GLU A 83 6.60 -18.68 -14.46
C GLU A 83 6.76 -19.14 -13.00
N GLU A 84 7.40 -20.29 -12.80
CA GLU A 84 7.72 -20.85 -11.49
C GLU A 84 8.66 -19.96 -10.65
N ALA A 85 9.63 -19.29 -11.27
CA ALA A 85 10.57 -18.41 -10.59
C ALA A 85 9.89 -17.13 -10.09
N VAL A 86 9.01 -16.53 -10.90
CA VAL A 86 8.22 -15.35 -10.51
C VAL A 86 7.31 -15.72 -9.35
N ALA A 87 6.53 -16.79 -9.49
CA ALA A 87 5.65 -17.28 -8.45
C ALA A 87 6.39 -17.63 -7.14
N TRP A 88 7.64 -18.10 -7.23
CA TRP A 88 8.47 -18.33 -6.04
C TRP A 88 8.87 -17.03 -5.35
N ILE A 89 9.33 -16.02 -6.11
CA ILE A 89 9.74 -14.71 -5.58
C ILE A 89 8.55 -14.00 -4.93
N THR A 90 7.42 -13.89 -5.61
CA THR A 90 6.23 -13.17 -5.13
C THR A 90 5.61 -13.84 -3.91
N ARG A 91 5.65 -15.18 -3.86
CA ARG A 91 5.27 -15.95 -2.67
C ARG A 91 6.23 -15.70 -1.50
N ALA A 92 7.54 -15.60 -1.77
CA ALA A 92 8.52 -15.24 -0.74
C ALA A 92 8.30 -13.81 -0.20
N CYS A 93 7.83 -12.89 -1.04
CA CYS A 93 7.36 -11.55 -0.62
C CYS A 93 6.05 -11.57 0.18
N GLY A 94 5.37 -12.72 0.27
CA GLY A 94 4.06 -12.84 0.92
C GLY A 94 2.96 -12.06 0.22
N GLY A 95 3.08 -11.76 -1.07
CA GLY A 95 2.12 -10.95 -1.82
C GLY A 95 2.12 -9.45 -1.45
N LEU A 96 3.13 -8.95 -0.74
CA LEU A 96 3.18 -7.54 -0.36
C LEU A 96 3.69 -6.65 -1.51
N PRO A 97 2.93 -5.64 -1.96
CA PRO A 97 3.33 -4.79 -3.09
C PRO A 97 4.71 -4.14 -2.91
N LEU A 98 5.02 -3.64 -1.71
CA LEU A 98 6.30 -2.98 -1.45
C LEU A 98 7.48 -3.96 -1.50
N ALA A 99 7.33 -5.17 -0.97
CA ALA A 99 8.38 -6.19 -1.01
C ALA A 99 8.63 -6.66 -2.44
N ILE A 100 7.54 -6.82 -3.23
CA ILE A 100 7.61 -7.16 -4.64
C ILE A 100 8.36 -6.07 -5.41
N ALA A 101 8.03 -4.80 -5.19
CA ALA A 101 8.70 -3.68 -5.86
C ALA A 101 10.20 -3.60 -5.58
N LEU A 102 10.62 -3.85 -4.33
CA LEU A 102 12.02 -3.87 -3.96
C LEU A 102 12.81 -5.01 -4.66
N LEU A 103 12.19 -6.17 -4.88
CA LEU A 103 12.83 -7.32 -5.54
C LEU A 103 12.75 -7.28 -7.07
N ALA A 104 11.67 -6.76 -7.64
CA ALA A 104 11.54 -6.57 -9.09
C ALA A 104 12.64 -5.63 -9.63
N GLY A 105 13.11 -4.71 -8.78
CA GLY A 105 14.03 -3.65 -9.16
C GLY A 105 13.29 -2.51 -9.86
N PRO A 106 13.99 -1.40 -10.16
CA PRO A 106 13.41 -0.36 -10.99
C PRO A 106 13.04 -0.94 -12.36
N PRO A 107 11.94 -0.48 -12.98
CA PRO A 107 11.66 -0.84 -14.36
C PRO A 107 12.90 -0.51 -15.18
N GLY A 108 13.36 -1.49 -15.97
CA GLY A 108 14.40 -1.24 -16.97
C GLY A 108 13.97 -0.07 -17.86
N PRO A 109 14.91 0.61 -18.53
CA PRO A 109 14.57 1.70 -19.43
C PRO A 109 13.46 1.26 -20.38
N SER A 110 12.33 1.96 -20.35
CA SER A 110 11.21 1.66 -21.24
C SER A 110 11.71 1.72 -22.68
N PRO A 111 11.29 0.80 -23.58
CA PRO A 111 11.79 0.76 -24.97
C PRO A 111 11.42 1.98 -25.84
N GLY A 112 10.90 3.05 -25.25
CA GLY A 112 10.69 4.37 -25.87
C GLY A 112 11.76 5.42 -25.52
N LEU A 113 12.73 5.11 -24.64
CA LEU A 113 13.89 5.95 -24.41
C LEU A 113 15.14 5.12 -24.67
N VAL A 114 15.84 5.43 -25.77
CA VAL A 114 17.04 4.71 -26.20
C VAL A 114 18.15 4.89 -25.17
N ASP A 115 18.38 3.88 -24.33
CA ASP A 115 19.62 3.79 -23.53
C ASP A 115 20.48 2.63 -24.03
N ARG A 116 21.61 3.00 -24.64
CA ARG A 116 22.65 2.04 -25.06
C ARG A 116 23.54 1.73 -23.86
N GLY A 117 23.17 0.77 -23.03
CA GLY A 117 24.13 0.33 -22.01
C GLY A 117 23.69 -0.74 -21.02
N SER A 118 24.42 -1.86 -21.08
CA SER A 118 24.80 -2.70 -19.95
C SER A 118 23.81 -3.77 -19.48
N GLY A 119 24.07 -4.99 -19.93
CA GLY A 119 23.58 -6.21 -19.29
C GLY A 119 24.22 -6.41 -17.91
N ARG A 120 23.38 -6.56 -16.89
CA ARG A 120 23.76 -7.21 -15.63
C ARG A 120 22.67 -8.20 -15.25
N GLY A 121 23.01 -9.47 -15.39
CA GLY A 121 22.17 -10.58 -14.92
C GLY A 121 22.12 -10.58 -13.39
N LEU A 122 20.92 -10.41 -12.84
CA LEU A 122 20.64 -10.74 -11.45
C LEU A 122 20.55 -12.27 -11.34
N ARG A 123 21.56 -12.88 -10.72
CA ARG A 123 21.46 -14.27 -10.24
C ARG A 123 20.70 -14.26 -8.91
N PRO A 124 19.56 -14.94 -8.77
CA PRO A 124 18.89 -15.03 -7.48
C PRO A 124 19.74 -15.88 -6.51
N PRO A 125 19.85 -15.50 -5.23
CA PRO A 125 20.51 -16.34 -4.23
C PRO A 125 19.67 -17.59 -3.98
N LEU A 126 20.23 -18.76 -4.29
CA LEU A 126 19.68 -20.06 -3.92
C LEU A 126 19.78 -20.23 -2.39
N GLY A 127 18.76 -19.78 -1.68
CA GLY A 127 18.56 -19.99 -0.26
C GLY A 127 17.07 -20.01 0.05
N ARG A 128 16.60 -21.06 0.72
CA ARG A 128 15.19 -21.15 1.15
C ARG A 128 14.89 -20.00 2.11
N PRO A 129 13.93 -19.10 1.83
CA PRO A 129 13.52 -18.11 2.81
C PRO A 129 12.83 -18.85 3.96
N SER A 130 13.51 -18.89 5.10
CA SER A 130 12.90 -19.28 6.38
C SER A 130 11.76 -18.29 6.66
N GLY A 131 10.60 -18.84 7.02
CA GLY A 131 9.29 -18.19 6.97
C GLY A 131 9.24 -16.72 7.39
N TYR A 132 8.71 -15.88 6.49
CA TYR A 132 8.13 -14.59 6.84
C TYR A 132 6.88 -14.81 7.70
N ARG A 133 7.08 -14.99 9.00
CA ARG A 133 5.99 -15.05 9.98
C ARG A 133 5.63 -13.62 10.36
N GLY A 134 4.53 -13.13 9.79
CA GLY A 134 3.79 -11.98 10.31
C GLY A 134 4.16 -10.62 9.71
N CYS A 135 3.66 -10.33 8.51
CA CYS A 135 3.65 -8.97 7.98
C CYS A 135 2.47 -8.19 8.57
N ARG A 136 2.72 -7.45 9.65
CA ARG A 136 1.82 -6.43 10.22
C ARG A 136 1.81 -5.19 9.31
N GLY A 137 1.30 -5.35 8.09
CA GLY A 137 1.24 -4.31 7.06
C GLY A 137 -0.17 -3.86 6.70
N SER A 138 -1.18 -4.27 7.47
CA SER A 138 -2.56 -3.85 7.25
C SER A 138 -2.67 -2.35 7.52
N ARG A 139 -2.59 -1.55 6.45
CA ARG A 139 -3.15 -0.21 6.50
C ARG A 139 -4.64 -0.39 6.74
N VAL A 140 -5.10 0.00 7.92
CA VAL A 140 -6.51 0.07 8.23
C VAL A 140 -7.00 1.39 7.66
N ARG A 141 -7.93 1.30 6.72
CA ARG A 141 -8.68 2.47 6.29
C ARG A 141 -9.87 2.62 7.23
N HIS A 142 -9.98 3.75 7.89
CA HIS A 142 -11.15 4.07 8.71
C HIS A 142 -12.04 5.01 7.91
N VAL A 143 -13.28 4.57 7.65
CA VAL A 143 -14.33 5.42 7.11
C VAL A 143 -15.16 5.90 8.29
N LEU A 144 -15.22 7.21 8.48
CA LEU A 144 -16.12 7.84 9.43
C LEU A 144 -17.33 8.38 8.67
N PRO A 145 -18.55 7.86 8.89
CA PRO A 145 -19.73 8.53 8.36
C PRO A 145 -19.80 9.93 8.98
N GLY A 146 -20.19 10.92 8.17
CA GLY A 146 -20.57 12.22 8.70
C GLY A 146 -21.82 12.06 9.58
N PRO A 147 -22.07 12.98 10.52
CA PRO A 147 -23.33 12.99 11.25
C PRO A 147 -24.50 13.15 10.26
N ASP A 148 -25.63 12.50 10.57
CA ASP A 148 -26.89 12.63 9.85
C ASP A 148 -27.45 14.06 9.94
#